data_AF-D8KXJ9-F1
#
_entry.id   AF-D8KXJ9-F1
#
_cell.length_a   1.000
_cell.length_b   1.000
_cell.length_c   1.000
_cell.angle_alpha   90.00
_cell.angle_beta   90.00
_cell.angle_gamma   90.00
#
_symmetry.space_group_name_H-M   'P 1'
#
loop_
_entity.id
_entity.type
_entity.pdbx_description
1 polymer ?
#
loop_
_entity_poly.entity_id
_entity_poly.type
_entity_poly.pdbx_seq_one_letter_code
_entity_poly.pdbx_strand_id
1 'polypeptide(L)'
;IEYDPNRNAYICLINYIDGEKRYILHARGIGVGDVVTSSPEASISNGNALPLTKIPLGTTIHNIEMKPGKGGQLVRAAGAVAKIVAKEGQLATLRLPSGEIRLISQNCLASVGRVGNVDINNEGSGKAGSKRWLGKRPKVRGAATNPVDHPHGGG
;
A
#
# COMPACT_ATOMS: atom_id res chain seq x y z
N ILE A 1 -1.58 6.15 -16.18
CA ILE A 1 -2.07 6.12 -14.78
C ILE A 1 -3.56 5.91 -14.87
N GLU A 2 -4.07 4.89 -14.20
CA GLU A 2 -5.44 4.41 -14.36
C GLU A 2 -6.12 4.19 -13.01
N TYR A 3 -7.44 4.22 -13.03
CA TYR A 3 -8.29 3.93 -11.88
C TYR A 3 -8.52 2.43 -11.74
N ASP A 4 -8.34 1.89 -10.53
CA ASP A 4 -8.70 0.50 -10.19
C ASP A 4 -9.81 0.48 -9.13
N PRO A 5 -11.02 0.00 -9.46
CA PRO A 5 -12.14 -0.08 -8.51
C PRO A 5 -11.89 -0.98 -7.29
N ASN A 6 -10.96 -1.93 -7.36
CA ASN A 6 -10.73 -2.93 -6.32
C ASN A 6 -9.81 -2.43 -5.20
N ARG A 7 -9.25 -1.24 -5.34
CA ARG A 7 -8.32 -0.66 -4.37
C ARG A 7 -8.51 0.84 -4.26
N ASN A 8 -7.91 1.45 -3.25
CA ASN A 8 -7.96 2.90 -3.06
C ASN A 8 -6.84 3.64 -3.81
N ALA A 9 -5.77 2.95 -4.22
CA ALA A 9 -4.63 3.56 -4.91
C ALA A 9 -4.78 3.46 -6.45
N TYR A 10 -4.23 4.42 -7.19
CA TYR A 10 -4.12 4.31 -8.64
C TYR A 10 -3.10 3.26 -9.07
N ILE A 11 -3.21 2.82 -10.32
CA ILE A 11 -2.27 1.88 -10.95
C ILE A 11 -1.59 2.52 -12.16
N CYS A 12 -0.38 2.04 -12.46
CA CYS A 12 0.35 2.41 -13.65
C CYS A 12 0.54 1.19 -14.55
N LEU A 13 0.25 1.36 -15.84
CA LEU A 13 0.64 0.40 -16.86
C LEU A 13 2.10 0.66 -17.25
N ILE A 14 2.96 -0.34 -17.07
CA ILE A 14 4.35 -0.34 -17.49
C ILE A 14 4.47 -1.12 -18.79
N ASN A 15 5.19 -0.55 -19.76
CA ASN A 15 5.60 -1.23 -20.98
C ASN A 15 7.10 -1.53 -20.88
N TYR A 16 7.46 -2.80 -20.82
CA TYR A 16 8.84 -3.25 -20.79
C TYR A 16 9.45 -3.19 -22.19
N ILE A 17 10.78 -3.26 -22.25
CA ILE A 17 11.55 -3.19 -23.51
C ILE A 17 11.29 -4.43 -24.38
N ASP A 18 10.99 -5.57 -23.75
CA ASP A 18 10.60 -6.83 -24.40
C ASP A 18 9.16 -6.84 -24.94
N GLY A 19 8.39 -5.77 -24.69
CA GLY A 19 6.99 -5.65 -25.09
C GLY A 19 5.99 -6.21 -24.09
N GLU A 20 6.44 -6.78 -22.97
CA GLU A 20 5.53 -7.16 -21.89
C GLU A 20 4.88 -5.92 -21.26
N LYS A 21 3.63 -6.10 -20.82
CA LYS A 21 2.89 -5.06 -20.12
C LYS A 21 2.47 -5.56 -18.76
N ARG A 22 2.75 -4.78 -17.71
CA ARG A 22 2.35 -5.12 -16.33
C ARG A 22 1.82 -3.91 -15.59
N TYR A 23 0.95 -4.16 -14.63
CA TYR A 23 0.47 -3.13 -13.72
C TYR A 23 1.29 -3.07 -12.45
N ILE A 24 1.57 -1.85 -12.00
CA ILE A 24 2.17 -1.57 -10.70
C ILE A 24 1.29 -0.58 -9.92
N LEU A 25 1.51 -0.51 -8.60
CA LEU A 25 0.91 0.57 -7.80
C LEU A 25 1.54 1.90 -8.20
N HIS A 26 0.71 2.94 -8.31
CA HIS A 26 1.20 4.29 -8.53
C HIS A 26 1.94 4.78 -7.28
N ALA A 27 3.22 5.12 -7.44
CA ALA A 27 3.96 5.83 -6.41
C ALA A 27 3.83 7.34 -6.62
N ARG A 28 3.75 8.09 -5.51
CA ARG A 28 3.63 9.54 -5.53
C ARG A 28 4.84 10.16 -6.25
N GLY A 29 4.55 11.04 -7.20
CA GLY A 29 5.57 11.76 -7.97
C GLY A 29 5.94 11.09 -9.30
N ILE A 30 5.41 9.91 -9.60
CA ILE A 30 5.56 9.28 -10.93
C ILE A 30 4.53 9.85 -11.90
N GLY A 31 5.01 10.33 -13.04
CA GLY A 31 4.24 10.78 -14.19
C GLY A 31 4.30 9.79 -15.37
N VAL A 32 3.69 10.19 -16.49
CA VAL A 32 3.77 9.44 -17.74
C VAL A 32 5.13 9.72 -18.40
N GLY A 33 5.83 8.66 -18.82
CA GLY A 33 7.15 8.75 -19.44
C GLY A 33 8.31 8.49 -18.49
N ASP A 34 8.06 8.44 -17.18
CA ASP A 34 9.08 8.08 -16.19
C ASP A 34 9.50 6.62 -16.34
N VAL A 35 10.80 6.37 -16.20
CA VAL A 35 11.39 5.02 -16.24
C VAL A 35 11.41 4.44 -14.83
N VAL A 36 10.80 3.27 -14.68
CA VAL A 36 10.78 2.52 -13.41
C VAL A 36 11.53 1.22 -13.61
N THR A 37 12.48 0.95 -12.71
CA THR A 37 13.34 -0.23 -12.78
C THR A 37 13.16 -1.11 -11.55
N SER A 38 13.06 -2.42 -11.77
CA SER A 38 13.06 -3.43 -10.72
C SER A 38 14.34 -4.25 -10.83
N SER A 39 15.34 -3.90 -10.04
CA SER A 39 16.65 -4.58 -10.03
C SER A 39 17.38 -4.32 -8.71
N PRO A 40 18.23 -5.24 -8.23
CA PRO A 40 19.13 -4.98 -7.10
C PRO A 40 20.09 -3.79 -7.32
N GLU A 41 20.34 -3.41 -8.56
CA GLU A 41 21.25 -2.31 -8.95
C GLU A 41 20.51 -1.04 -9.36
N ALA A 42 19.18 -1.01 -9.22
CA ALA A 42 18.40 0.17 -9.56
C ALA A 42 18.80 1.38 -8.70
N SER A 43 18.55 2.58 -9.22
CA SER A 43 18.70 3.80 -8.43
C SER A 43 17.61 3.88 -7.36
N ILE A 44 17.89 4.58 -6.26
CA ILE A 44 16.93 4.82 -5.18
C ILE A 44 16.03 6.00 -5.59
N SER A 45 15.18 5.80 -6.59
CA SER A 45 14.17 6.75 -7.05
C SER A 45 12.76 6.23 -6.80
N ASN A 46 11.79 7.13 -6.69
CA ASN A 46 10.39 6.75 -6.48
C ASN A 46 9.91 5.82 -7.60
N GLY A 47 9.27 4.72 -7.22
CA GLY A 47 8.78 3.69 -8.14
C GLY A 47 9.67 2.48 -8.28
N ASN A 48 10.99 2.65 -8.14
CA ASN A 48 11.92 1.54 -8.32
C ASN A 48 11.73 0.50 -7.23
N ALA A 49 11.88 -0.78 -7.60
CA ALA A 49 11.78 -1.90 -6.69
C ALA A 49 13.16 -2.53 -6.47
N LEU A 50 13.57 -2.63 -5.20
CA LEU A 50 14.86 -3.17 -4.80
C LEU A 50 14.71 -4.09 -3.58
N PRO A 51 15.65 -5.02 -3.36
CA PRO A 51 15.74 -5.74 -2.10
C PRO A 51 16.08 -4.80 -0.94
N LEU A 52 15.53 -5.07 0.24
CA LEU A 52 15.80 -4.27 1.43
C LEU A 52 17.29 -4.20 1.79
N THR A 53 18.12 -5.17 1.37
CA THR A 53 19.59 -5.10 1.51
C THR A 53 20.18 -3.82 0.90
N LYS A 54 19.70 -3.38 -0.27
CA LYS A 54 20.28 -2.27 -1.06
C LYS A 54 19.68 -0.90 -0.75
N ILE A 55 18.50 -0.85 -0.14
CA ILE A 55 17.81 0.42 0.14
C ILE A 55 18.38 1.08 1.41
N PRO A 56 18.84 2.34 1.43
CA PRO A 56 19.47 2.93 2.61
C PRO A 56 18.52 3.08 3.80
N LEU A 57 19.09 3.27 4.99
CA LEU A 57 18.32 3.54 6.20
C LEU A 57 17.55 4.86 6.06
N GLY A 58 16.36 4.93 6.65
CA GLY A 58 15.54 6.12 6.67
C GLY A 58 14.73 6.40 5.39
N THR A 59 14.91 5.61 4.33
CA THR A 59 14.11 5.75 3.11
C THR A 59 12.64 5.43 3.36
N THR A 60 11.76 6.12 2.63
CA THR A 60 10.35 5.78 2.53
C THR A 60 10.14 4.68 1.50
N ILE A 61 9.44 3.62 1.88
CA ILE A 61 9.15 2.46 1.06
C ILE A 61 7.67 2.07 1.15
N HIS A 62 7.19 1.34 0.14
CA HIS A 62 5.85 0.77 0.05
C HIS A 62 5.89 -0.58 -0.66
N ASN A 63 4.75 -1.28 -0.73
CA ASN A 63 4.61 -2.57 -1.41
C ASN A 63 5.64 -3.63 -0.98
N ILE A 64 5.70 -3.90 0.33
CA ILE A 64 6.77 -4.71 0.94
C ILE A 64 6.36 -6.18 1.00
N GLU A 65 7.29 -7.08 0.66
CA GLU A 65 7.09 -8.52 0.82
C GLU A 65 7.20 -8.96 2.28
N MET A 66 6.34 -9.89 2.71
CA MET A 66 6.47 -10.49 4.05
C MET A 66 7.49 -11.63 4.09
N LYS A 67 7.66 -12.34 2.98
CA LYS A 67 8.67 -13.38 2.76
C LYS A 67 9.26 -13.17 1.36
N PRO A 68 10.57 -13.43 1.14
CA PRO A 68 11.18 -13.26 -0.16
C PRO A 68 10.42 -14.01 -1.26
N GLY A 69 10.06 -13.32 -2.33
CA GLY A 69 9.39 -13.89 -3.50
C GLY A 69 7.88 -14.17 -3.35
N LYS A 70 7.27 -13.81 -2.22
CA LYS A 70 5.79 -13.91 -2.06
C LYS A 70 5.02 -12.71 -2.62
N GLY A 71 5.72 -11.72 -3.18
CA GLY A 71 5.12 -10.50 -3.67
C GLY A 71 4.75 -9.53 -2.53
N GLY A 72 4.52 -8.27 -2.92
CA GLY A 72 4.19 -7.20 -2.00
C GLY A 72 2.83 -7.43 -1.33
N GLN A 73 2.83 -7.47 0.00
CA GLN A 73 1.63 -7.70 0.82
C GLN A 73 1.35 -6.52 1.74
N LEU A 74 2.41 -5.91 2.28
CA LEU A 74 2.32 -4.81 3.24
C LEU A 74 2.39 -3.45 2.52
N VAL A 75 1.75 -2.44 3.10
CA VAL A 75 1.85 -1.03 2.68
C VAL A 75 1.44 -0.82 1.21
N ARG A 76 0.22 -1.26 0.86
CA ARG A 76 -0.36 -1.14 -0.50
C ARG A 76 -1.46 -0.10 -0.63
N ALA A 77 -2.00 0.36 0.50
CA ALA A 77 -3.10 1.30 0.51
C ALA A 77 -2.65 2.70 0.05
N ALA A 78 -3.58 3.48 -0.49
CA ALA A 78 -3.38 4.88 -0.86
C ALA A 78 -2.73 5.69 0.27
N GLY A 79 -1.72 6.49 -0.09
CA GLY A 79 -0.94 7.29 0.85
C GLY A 79 -0.07 6.51 1.85
N ALA A 80 -0.12 5.18 1.87
CA ALA A 80 0.62 4.38 2.84
C ALA A 80 2.14 4.45 2.58
N VAL A 81 2.90 4.45 3.68
CA VAL A 81 4.36 4.48 3.67
C VAL A 81 4.90 3.75 4.90
N ALA A 82 6.00 3.03 4.71
CA ALA A 82 6.83 2.53 5.79
C ALA A 82 8.23 3.13 5.70
N LYS A 83 8.96 3.06 6.81
CA LYS A 83 10.33 3.59 6.91
C LYS A 83 11.27 2.49 7.38
N ILE A 84 12.43 2.40 6.75
CA ILE A 84 13.51 1.51 7.20
C ILE A 84 14.18 2.17 8.40
N VAL A 85 14.13 1.52 9.57
CA VAL A 85 14.69 2.06 10.83
C VAL A 85 16.11 1.58 11.02
N ALA A 86 16.32 0.26 10.93
CA ALA A 86 17.61 -0.37 11.14
C ALA A 86 17.75 -1.61 10.24
N LYS A 87 18.99 -2.06 10.08
CA LYS A 87 19.32 -3.32 9.42
C LYS A 87 20.37 -4.01 10.25
N GLU A 88 20.09 -5.25 10.64
CA GLU A 88 20.97 -6.03 11.50
C GLU A 88 20.98 -7.49 11.03
N GLY A 89 22.17 -8.04 10.80
CA GLY A 89 22.34 -9.39 10.27
C GLY A 89 21.56 -9.61 8.98
N GLN A 90 20.62 -10.55 9.00
CA GLN A 90 19.75 -10.91 7.86
C GLN A 90 18.35 -10.25 7.90
N LEU A 91 18.08 -9.42 8.90
CA LEU A 91 16.78 -8.78 9.12
C LEU A 91 16.86 -7.26 8.98
N ALA A 92 15.77 -6.67 8.50
CA ALA A 92 15.53 -5.24 8.44
C ALA A 92 14.38 -4.91 9.38
N THR A 93 14.58 -3.86 10.18
CA THR A 93 13.57 -3.32 11.10
C THR A 93 12.81 -2.23 10.38
N LEU A 94 11.53 -2.46 10.13
CA LEU A 94 10.64 -1.53 9.42
C LEU A 94 9.60 -0.95 10.38
N ARG A 95 9.36 0.35 10.26
CA ARG A 95 8.21 1.02 10.90
C ARG A 95 7.06 1.06 9.92
N LEU A 96 5.98 0.37 10.25
CA LEU A 96 4.77 0.25 9.44
C LEU A 96 3.87 1.49 9.57
N PRO A 97 2.88 1.68 8.65
CA PRO A 97 1.90 2.76 8.75
C PRO A 97 1.08 2.72 10.05
N SER A 98 0.89 1.54 10.65
CA SER A 98 0.23 1.36 11.95
C SER A 98 1.04 1.91 13.13
N GLY A 99 2.31 2.26 12.92
CA GLY A 99 3.27 2.59 13.96
C GLY A 99 4.01 1.37 14.53
N GLU A 100 3.56 0.15 14.21
CA GLU A 100 4.22 -1.10 14.60
C GLU A 100 5.63 -1.18 14.01
N ILE A 101 6.57 -1.65 14.83
CA ILE A 101 7.93 -1.97 14.41
C ILE A 101 8.00 -3.47 14.17
N ARG A 102 8.37 -3.86 12.95
CA ARG A 102 8.39 -5.26 12.53
C ARG A 102 9.70 -5.63 11.84
N LEU A 103 10.19 -6.82 12.13
CA LEU A 103 11.36 -7.42 11.51
C LEU A 103 10.97 -8.19 10.25
N ILE A 104 11.66 -7.93 9.15
CA ILE A 104 11.46 -8.57 7.85
C ILE A 104 12.81 -8.97 7.27
N SER A 105 12.90 -10.06 6.51
CA SER A 105 14.14 -10.48 5.86
C SER A 105 14.68 -9.38 4.93
N GLN A 106 15.98 -9.12 4.96
CA GLN A 106 16.59 -8.13 4.06
C GLN A 106 16.49 -8.52 2.58
N ASN A 107 16.26 -9.81 2.28
CA ASN A 107 16.09 -10.30 0.91
C ASN A 107 14.70 -10.02 0.34
N CYS A 108 13.75 -9.53 1.14
CA CYS A 108 12.44 -9.12 0.66
C CYS A 108 12.54 -7.91 -0.27
N LEU A 109 11.72 -7.90 -1.32
CA LEU A 109 11.57 -6.76 -2.20
C LEU A 109 10.69 -5.66 -1.57
N ALA A 110 11.01 -4.42 -1.89
CA ALA A 110 10.19 -3.25 -1.57
C ALA A 110 10.30 -2.21 -2.69
N SER A 111 9.22 -1.46 -2.90
CA SER A 111 9.20 -0.32 -3.83
C SER A 111 9.53 0.96 -3.08
N VAL A 112 10.37 1.81 -3.67
CA VAL A 112 10.78 3.09 -3.08
C VAL A 112 9.69 4.13 -3.29
N GLY A 113 9.45 4.94 -2.25
CA GLY A 113 8.47 6.03 -2.25
C GLY A 113 7.21 5.71 -1.44
N ARG A 114 6.20 6.57 -1.60
CA ARG A 114 4.87 6.47 -0.97
C ARG A 114 3.83 6.11 -2.03
N VAL A 115 2.82 5.34 -1.67
CA VAL A 115 1.67 5.08 -2.57
C VAL A 115 0.92 6.39 -2.88
N GLY A 116 0.51 6.57 -4.13
CA GLY A 116 -0.26 7.73 -4.58
C GLY A 116 -1.65 7.84 -3.95
N ASN A 117 -2.45 8.79 -4.46
CA ASN A 117 -3.81 9.09 -4.01
C ASN A 117 -3.92 9.43 -2.50
N VAL A 118 -3.06 10.33 -2.02
CA VAL A 118 -2.94 10.65 -0.58
C VAL A 118 -4.23 11.28 -0.02
N ASP A 119 -4.92 12.06 -0.84
CA ASP A 119 -6.07 12.87 -0.42
C ASP A 119 -7.41 12.13 -0.47
N ILE A 120 -7.41 10.83 -0.77
CA ILE A 120 -8.64 10.01 -0.86
C ILE A 120 -9.48 10.05 0.42
N ASN A 121 -8.85 10.27 1.57
CA ASN A 121 -9.53 10.36 2.86
C ASN A 121 -10.29 11.67 3.04
N ASN A 122 -9.94 12.72 2.29
CA ASN A 122 -10.62 14.02 2.33
C ASN A 122 -11.90 14.01 1.49
N GLU A 123 -12.10 12.98 0.65
CA GLU A 123 -13.29 12.85 -0.18
C GLU A 123 -14.52 12.38 0.63
N GLY A 124 -15.48 13.27 0.78
CA GLY A 124 -16.76 12.97 1.42
C GLY A 124 -17.69 12.16 0.51
N SER A 125 -18.32 11.12 1.05
CA SER A 125 -19.44 10.45 0.37
C SER A 125 -20.70 11.29 0.55
N GLY A 126 -20.92 12.28 -0.32
CA GLY A 126 -21.97 13.31 -0.19
C GLY A 126 -23.43 12.81 -0.12
N LYS A 127 -23.70 11.53 -0.39
CA LYS A 127 -25.02 10.90 -0.21
C LYS A 127 -24.91 9.45 0.24
N ALA A 128 -25.92 8.98 0.98
CA ALA A 128 -25.99 7.59 1.46
C ALA A 128 -25.92 6.55 0.31
N GLY A 129 -26.53 6.85 -0.85
CA GLY A 129 -26.51 5.98 -2.03
C GLY A 129 -25.11 5.72 -2.58
N SER A 130 -24.15 6.64 -2.43
CA SER A 130 -22.77 6.44 -2.88
C SER A 130 -22.09 5.30 -2.12
N LYS A 131 -22.39 5.13 -0.83
CA LYS A 131 -21.90 3.98 -0.05
C LYS A 131 -22.48 2.66 -0.54
N ARG A 132 -23.72 2.67 -1.05
CA ARG A 132 -24.37 1.47 -1.62
C ARG A 132 -23.72 1.05 -2.93
N TRP A 133 -23.28 2.00 -3.77
CA TRP A 133 -22.52 1.71 -5.00
C TRP A 133 -21.18 1.02 -4.72
N LEU A 134 -20.56 1.32 -3.58
CA LEU A 134 -19.35 0.64 -3.09
C LEU A 134 -19.63 -0.74 -2.46
N GLY A 135 -20.85 -1.26 -2.55
CA GLY A 135 -21.25 -2.55 -1.97
C GLY A 135 -21.44 -2.55 -0.45
N LYS A 136 -21.34 -1.41 0.23
CA LYS A 136 -21.52 -1.32 1.69
C LYS A 136 -23.01 -1.21 2.04
N ARG A 137 -23.54 -2.19 2.79
CA ARG A 137 -24.93 -2.22 3.28
C ARG A 137 -25.08 -1.39 4.57
N PRO A 138 -26.29 -0.87 4.87
CA PRO A 138 -26.54 -0.19 6.14
C PRO A 138 -26.30 -1.13 7.32
N LYS A 139 -25.72 -0.60 8.41
CA LYS A 139 -25.49 -1.32 9.67
C LYS A 139 -26.32 -0.67 10.78
N VAL A 140 -27.09 -1.48 11.50
CA VAL A 140 -27.90 -1.03 12.64
C VAL A 140 -27.02 -1.03 13.90
N ARG A 141 -27.22 -0.03 14.78
CA ARG A 141 -26.52 0.03 16.08
C ARG A 141 -27.12 -1.00 17.03
N GLY A 142 -26.27 -1.73 17.76
CA GLY A 142 -26.73 -2.74 18.72
C GLY A 142 -27.58 -2.20 19.88
N ALA A 143 -27.45 -0.91 20.21
CA ALA A 143 -28.30 -0.26 21.22
C ALA A 143 -29.76 -0.06 20.76
N ALA A 144 -30.03 -0.15 19.46
CA ALA A 144 -31.37 0.02 18.90
C ALA A 144 -32.07 -1.33 18.60
N THR A 145 -31.45 -2.44 18.99
CA THR A 145 -31.99 -3.79 18.78
C THR A 145 -32.51 -4.38 20.10
N ASN A 146 -33.20 -5.52 20.05
CA ASN A 146 -33.73 -6.16 21.26
C ASN A 146 -32.60 -6.80 22.09
N PRO A 147 -32.80 -7.07 23.40
CA PRO A 147 -31.82 -7.77 24.24
C PRO A 147 -31.35 -9.12 23.70
N VAL A 148 -32.23 -9.82 22.97
CA VAL A 148 -31.92 -11.11 22.34
C VAL A 148 -30.99 -10.97 21.13
N ASP A 149 -31.03 -9.81 20.44
CA ASP A 149 -30.30 -9.59 19.18
C ASP A 149 -28.88 -9.05 19.42
N HIS A 150 -28.67 -8.28 20.49
CA HIS A 150 -27.38 -7.69 20.81
C HIS A 150 -27.21 -7.49 22.33
N PRO A 151 -26.00 -7.69 22.90
CA PRO A 151 -25.74 -7.48 24.33
C PRO A 151 -26.01 -6.07 24.89
N HIS A 152 -26.23 -5.09 24.03
CA HIS A 152 -26.54 -3.70 24.40
C HIS A 152 -28.00 -3.36 24.08
N GLY A 153 -28.79 -4.35 23.65
CA GLY A 153 -30.18 -4.19 23.27
C GLY A 153 -31.08 -4.23 24.48
N GLY A 154 -32.21 -3.53 24.38
CA GLY A 154 -33.07 -3.22 25.52
C GLY A 154 -32.55 -2.05 26.35
N GLY A 155 -33.48 -1.32 26.94
CA GLY A 155 -33.19 -0.17 27.81
C GLY A 155 -32.44 -0.57 29.07
#